data_AF-A0A1S2MDQ9-F1
#
_entry.id   AF-A0A1S2MDQ9-F1
#
_cell.length_a   1.000
_cell.length_b   1.000
_cell.length_c   1.000
_cell.angle_alpha   90.00
_cell.angle_beta   90.00
_cell.angle_gamma   90.00
#
_symmetry.space_group_name_H-M   'P 1'
#
loop_
_entity.id
_entity.type
_entity.pdbx_description
1 polymer ?
#
loop_
_entity_poly.entity_id
_entity_poly.type
_entity_poly.pdbx_seq_one_letter_code
_entity_poly.pdbx_strand_id
1 'polypeptide(L)'
;MEQISTITSEGKRVIVKKPELLIPAGSLEKLKVAVHYGADAVFIGGQEFGLRSNADNFTIEEMQEGVEFANKYGAKIYVTTNIFAHNENMDGLEEYLQDLQKVGVTGIIVADPLIIETCKKVAPKVEVHLSTQQSLTNWQAIKFWKEEGLHRVVLAREVGLEEMLEMKKQVDIEIEAFIHGAMCISYSGRCVLSNHMTARDSNRGGCCQSCRWDYHLYEHMDQESFNENPLYTEEHLPFSMSPKDLNLLEGIPKLIEAGIDSLKVEGRMKSIHYVATVTSVYRKVIDVYCADPDNFKLDPKWIAELDKCANRDTAQSFFENDTPTYKEQLFGRIDGKKTTYDFAGLVLNYDEKTKIVTLQQRNYFKPGDKVEFFGPEIENFEIEVGEVWDAETNEDLDAARHPLQIVKFKVDKPLFPNNMMRKGVQ
;
A
#
# COMPACT_ATOMS: atom_id res chain seq x y z
N MET A 1 1.62 -28.51 4.57
CA MET A 1 2.47 -27.41 4.10
C MET A 1 2.91 -27.70 2.69
N GLU A 2 2.51 -26.84 1.77
CA GLU A 2 2.98 -26.88 0.38
C GLU A 2 4.50 -26.69 0.32
N GLN A 3 5.12 -27.28 -0.69
CA GLN A 3 6.56 -27.16 -0.90
C GLN A 3 6.89 -25.72 -1.32
N ILE A 4 7.72 -25.02 -0.53
CA ILE A 4 8.11 -23.63 -0.82
C ILE A 4 9.10 -23.55 -1.99
N SER A 5 10.06 -24.48 -2.04
CA SER A 5 11.13 -24.48 -3.03
C SER A 5 11.42 -25.87 -3.58
N THR A 6 11.93 -25.93 -4.81
CA THR A 6 12.37 -27.16 -5.48
C THR A 6 13.76 -26.99 -6.09
N ILE A 7 14.40 -28.11 -6.43
CA ILE A 7 15.66 -28.13 -7.16
C ILE A 7 15.35 -28.48 -8.62
N THR A 8 15.77 -27.63 -9.55
CA THR A 8 15.61 -27.88 -11.00
C THR A 8 16.52 -29.02 -11.46
N SER A 9 16.31 -29.52 -12.68
CA SER A 9 17.20 -30.51 -13.31
C SER A 9 18.66 -30.06 -13.41
N GLU A 10 18.90 -28.75 -13.37
CA GLU A 10 20.22 -28.12 -13.42
C GLU A 10 20.87 -27.97 -12.03
N GLY A 11 20.22 -28.48 -10.96
CA GLY A 11 20.71 -28.38 -9.58
C GLY A 11 20.45 -27.02 -8.92
N LYS A 12 19.68 -26.13 -9.57
CA LYS A 12 19.37 -24.80 -9.05
C LYS A 12 18.15 -24.84 -8.13
N ARG A 13 18.24 -24.24 -6.94
CA ARG A 13 17.06 -24.03 -6.09
C ARG A 13 16.21 -22.88 -6.65
N VAL A 14 14.90 -23.08 -6.69
CA VAL A 14 13.92 -22.04 -7.07
C VAL A 14 12.72 -22.08 -6.12
N ILE A 15 12.08 -20.93 -5.90
CA ILE A 15 10.82 -20.85 -5.15
C ILE A 15 9.67 -21.23 -6.09
N VAL A 16 8.87 -22.21 -5.69
CA VAL A 16 7.70 -22.67 -6.45
C VAL A 16 6.39 -22.16 -5.87
N LYS A 17 6.37 -21.84 -4.57
CA LYS A 17 5.27 -21.13 -3.93
C LYS A 17 5.62 -19.65 -3.78
N LYS A 18 5.34 -18.91 -4.84
CA LYS A 18 5.54 -17.46 -4.88
C LYS A 18 4.37 -16.76 -4.16
N PRO A 19 4.62 -15.84 -3.22
CA PRO A 19 3.54 -15.14 -2.55
C PRO A 19 2.86 -14.14 -3.49
N GLU A 20 1.60 -13.86 -3.21
CA GLU A 20 0.82 -12.82 -3.87
C GLU A 20 1.32 -11.43 -3.44
N LEU A 21 1.64 -10.55 -4.39
CA LEU A 21 1.90 -9.13 -4.11
C LEU A 21 0.58 -8.35 -4.15
N LEU A 22 0.06 -8.00 -2.98
CA LEU A 22 -1.22 -7.32 -2.80
C LEU A 22 -1.05 -5.80 -2.62
N ILE A 23 -1.52 -5.04 -3.60
CA ILE A 23 -1.33 -3.59 -3.68
C ILE A 23 -2.65 -2.83 -3.41
N PRO A 24 -2.64 -1.70 -2.68
CA PRO A 24 -3.82 -0.88 -2.46
C PRO A 24 -4.15 -0.02 -3.68
N ALA A 25 -5.44 0.16 -3.96
CA ALA A 25 -5.91 1.20 -4.88
C ALA A 25 -7.11 1.98 -4.31
N GLY A 26 -7.02 3.30 -4.32
CA GLY A 26 -8.11 4.20 -3.90
C GLY A 26 -9.01 4.68 -5.04
N SER A 27 -8.64 4.42 -6.30
CA SER A 27 -9.38 4.80 -7.52
C SER A 27 -9.04 3.83 -8.65
N LEU A 28 -9.87 3.81 -9.71
CA LEU A 28 -9.67 2.93 -10.86
C LEU A 28 -8.33 3.15 -11.58
N GLU A 29 -7.89 4.41 -11.67
CA GLU A 29 -6.56 4.74 -12.21
C GLU A 29 -5.43 4.07 -11.41
N LYS A 30 -5.48 4.14 -10.08
CA LYS A 30 -4.49 3.49 -9.20
C LYS A 30 -4.53 1.97 -9.33
N LEU A 31 -5.70 1.36 -9.52
CA LEU A 31 -5.85 -0.08 -9.75
C LEU A 31 -5.16 -0.49 -11.06
N LYS A 32 -5.44 0.23 -12.16
CA LYS A 32 -4.83 -0.06 -13.46
C LYS A 32 -3.31 0.07 -13.41
N VAL A 33 -2.80 1.11 -12.73
CA VAL A 33 -1.36 1.28 -12.48
C VAL A 33 -0.78 0.13 -11.67
N ALA A 34 -1.41 -0.25 -10.55
CA ALA A 34 -0.93 -1.34 -9.69
C ALA A 34 -0.77 -2.65 -10.48
N VAL A 35 -1.82 -3.04 -11.21
CA VAL A 35 -1.80 -4.27 -12.03
C VAL A 35 -0.72 -4.18 -13.11
N HIS A 36 -0.66 -3.08 -13.85
CA HIS A 36 0.33 -2.89 -14.91
C HIS A 36 1.78 -2.92 -14.40
N TYR A 37 2.02 -2.42 -13.18
CA TYR A 37 3.34 -2.40 -12.55
C TYR A 37 3.72 -3.71 -11.84
N GLY A 38 2.85 -4.73 -11.89
CA GLY A 38 3.16 -6.10 -11.46
C GLY A 38 2.46 -6.58 -10.20
N ALA A 39 1.36 -5.95 -9.77
CA ALA A 39 0.55 -6.48 -8.68
C ALA A 39 -0.12 -7.82 -9.09
N ASP A 40 -0.02 -8.84 -8.23
CA ASP A 40 -0.75 -10.10 -8.40
C ASP A 40 -2.22 -9.94 -7.96
N ALA A 41 -2.46 -9.01 -7.03
CA ALA A 41 -3.79 -8.65 -6.58
C ALA A 41 -3.87 -7.19 -6.16
N VAL A 42 -5.07 -6.62 -6.23
CA VAL A 42 -5.36 -5.25 -5.79
C VAL A 42 -6.53 -5.25 -4.81
N PHE A 43 -6.37 -4.56 -3.68
CA PHE A 43 -7.50 -4.32 -2.78
C PHE A 43 -8.01 -2.88 -2.88
N ILE A 44 -9.33 -2.76 -2.96
CA ILE A 44 -10.08 -1.51 -3.15
C ILE A 44 -11.10 -1.29 -2.04
N GLY A 45 -11.68 -0.09 -1.97
CA GLY A 45 -12.84 0.20 -1.13
C GLY A 45 -14.05 0.55 -1.97
N GLY A 46 -15.22 0.06 -1.57
CA GLY A 46 -16.49 0.62 -2.04
C GLY A 46 -16.84 1.90 -1.30
N GLN A 47 -17.89 2.57 -1.75
CA GLN A 47 -18.42 3.78 -1.12
C GLN A 47 -19.00 3.51 0.29
N GLU A 48 -19.32 2.24 0.59
CA GLU A 48 -19.86 1.79 1.87
C GLU A 48 -18.98 0.69 2.49
N PHE A 49 -19.20 0.41 3.78
CA PHE A 49 -18.60 -0.70 4.53
C PHE A 49 -17.06 -0.73 4.66
N GLY A 50 -16.33 0.31 4.23
CA GLY A 50 -14.86 0.40 4.31
C GLY A 50 -14.31 1.43 5.31
N LEU A 51 -13.12 1.16 5.88
CA LEU A 51 -12.43 2.05 6.83
C LEU A 51 -11.72 3.28 6.23
N ARG A 52 -11.86 3.56 4.94
CA ARG A 52 -11.19 4.70 4.29
C ARG A 52 -12.23 5.53 3.54
N SER A 53 -13.18 6.08 4.29
CA SER A 53 -14.24 6.93 3.75
C SER A 53 -13.74 8.19 3.02
N ASN A 54 -12.51 8.64 3.30
CA ASN A 54 -11.89 9.79 2.62
C ASN A 54 -11.13 9.43 1.33
N ALA A 55 -11.08 8.16 0.91
CA ALA A 55 -10.56 7.79 -0.40
C ALA A 55 -11.65 8.03 -1.47
N ASP A 56 -11.26 8.17 -2.74
CA ASP A 56 -12.21 8.35 -3.85
C ASP A 56 -13.25 7.21 -3.84
N ASN A 57 -12.77 5.98 -3.59
CA ASN A 57 -13.54 4.73 -3.52
C ASN A 57 -14.28 4.43 -4.83
N PHE A 58 -14.71 3.18 -5.00
CA PHE A 58 -15.24 2.69 -6.27
C PHE A 58 -16.77 2.63 -6.24
N THR A 59 -17.40 3.03 -7.34
CA THR A 59 -18.78 2.61 -7.64
C THR A 59 -18.81 1.15 -8.11
N ILE A 60 -19.99 0.52 -8.15
CA ILE A 60 -20.13 -0.84 -8.67
C ILE A 60 -19.68 -0.94 -10.14
N GLU A 61 -19.96 0.08 -10.95
CA GLU A 61 -19.54 0.14 -12.35
C GLU A 61 -18.01 0.23 -12.48
N GLU A 62 -17.36 1.06 -11.66
CA GLU A 62 -15.90 1.14 -11.64
C GLU A 62 -15.26 -0.16 -11.12
N MET A 63 -15.91 -0.86 -10.17
CA MET A 63 -15.47 -2.19 -9.74
C MET A 63 -15.55 -3.18 -10.90
N GLN A 64 -16.63 -3.15 -11.68
CA GLN A 64 -16.79 -4.00 -12.86
C GLN A 64 -15.68 -3.74 -13.88
N GLU A 65 -15.44 -2.48 -14.23
CA GLU A 65 -14.35 -2.13 -15.15
C GLU A 65 -12.98 -2.56 -14.58
N GLY A 66 -12.77 -2.39 -13.27
CA GLY A 66 -11.55 -2.81 -12.58
C GLY A 66 -11.33 -4.32 -12.63
N VAL A 67 -12.37 -5.12 -12.39
CA VAL A 67 -12.32 -6.59 -12.48
C VAL A 67 -12.05 -7.04 -13.92
N GLU A 68 -12.76 -6.46 -14.91
CA GLU A 68 -12.55 -6.76 -16.33
C GLU A 68 -11.12 -6.42 -16.78
N PHE A 69 -10.55 -5.32 -16.28
CA PHE A 69 -9.17 -4.96 -16.53
C PHE A 69 -8.21 -5.96 -15.87
N ALA A 70 -8.36 -6.22 -14.57
CA ALA A 70 -7.46 -7.09 -13.80
C ALA A 70 -7.41 -8.52 -14.35
N ASN A 71 -8.57 -9.06 -14.76
CA ASN A 71 -8.68 -10.38 -15.38
C ASN A 71 -7.82 -10.54 -16.64
N LYS A 72 -7.62 -9.47 -17.43
CA LYS A 72 -6.74 -9.50 -18.63
C LYS A 72 -5.28 -9.73 -18.28
N TYR A 73 -4.88 -9.41 -17.05
CA TYR A 73 -3.52 -9.58 -16.53
C TYR A 73 -3.40 -10.73 -15.53
N GLY A 74 -4.50 -11.46 -15.26
CA GLY A 74 -4.54 -12.51 -14.24
C GLY A 74 -4.47 -11.99 -12.81
N ALA A 75 -4.72 -10.69 -12.59
CA ALA A 75 -4.72 -10.08 -11.26
C ALA A 75 -6.08 -10.23 -10.57
N LYS A 76 -6.07 -10.44 -9.25
CA LYS A 76 -7.27 -10.59 -8.42
C LYS A 76 -7.72 -9.26 -7.83
N ILE A 77 -9.03 -9.10 -7.60
CA ILE A 77 -9.59 -7.91 -6.95
C ILE A 77 -10.24 -8.29 -5.62
N TYR A 78 -9.82 -7.61 -4.56
CA TYR A 78 -10.39 -7.74 -3.22
C TYR A 78 -11.07 -6.44 -2.77
N VAL A 79 -12.22 -6.53 -2.12
CA VAL A 79 -12.95 -5.34 -1.64
C VAL A 79 -12.92 -5.29 -0.12
N THR A 80 -12.51 -4.15 0.46
CA THR A 80 -12.57 -3.98 1.91
C THR A 80 -13.99 -3.73 2.37
N THR A 81 -14.49 -4.61 3.24
CA THR A 81 -15.77 -4.51 3.97
C THR A 81 -15.51 -4.59 5.48
N ASN A 82 -14.51 -3.84 5.92
CA ASN A 82 -13.80 -4.06 7.20
C ASN A 82 -14.15 -3.08 8.33
N ILE A 83 -15.32 -2.43 8.27
CA ILE A 83 -15.85 -1.71 9.42
C ILE A 83 -16.26 -2.68 10.53
N PHE A 84 -16.31 -2.18 11.76
CA PHE A 84 -17.16 -2.77 12.80
C PHE A 84 -18.54 -2.14 12.70
N ALA A 85 -19.53 -2.93 12.33
CA ALA A 85 -20.80 -2.41 11.88
C ALA A 85 -21.76 -2.20 13.05
N HIS A 86 -22.54 -1.12 13.00
CA HIS A 86 -23.65 -0.87 13.91
C HIS A 86 -24.98 -1.17 13.21
N ASN A 87 -26.08 -1.22 13.95
CA ASN A 87 -27.41 -1.52 13.40
C ASN A 87 -27.75 -0.65 12.18
N GLU A 88 -27.37 0.63 12.20
CA GLU A 88 -27.58 1.58 11.10
C GLU A 88 -26.79 1.26 9.82
N ASN A 89 -25.84 0.33 9.87
CA ASN A 89 -25.07 -0.11 8.72
C ASN A 89 -25.64 -1.36 8.07
N MET A 90 -26.64 -2.02 8.66
CA MET A 90 -27.10 -3.33 8.16
C MET A 90 -27.98 -3.23 6.92
N ASP A 91 -28.65 -2.10 6.74
CA ASP A 91 -29.52 -1.86 5.58
C ASP A 91 -28.67 -1.87 4.29
N GLY A 92 -29.10 -2.64 3.29
CA GLY A 92 -28.41 -2.78 2.00
C GLY A 92 -27.21 -3.75 1.97
N LEU A 93 -26.80 -4.32 3.11
CA LEU A 93 -25.63 -5.21 3.16
C LEU A 93 -25.74 -6.44 2.24
N GLU A 94 -26.89 -7.13 2.27
CA GLU A 94 -27.08 -8.34 1.44
C GLU A 94 -26.99 -8.01 -0.05
N GLU A 95 -27.60 -6.90 -0.48
CA GLU A 95 -27.61 -6.43 -1.88
C GLU A 95 -26.19 -6.07 -2.34
N TYR A 96 -25.47 -5.30 -1.51
CA TYR A 96 -24.10 -4.92 -1.79
C TYR A 96 -23.18 -6.14 -1.98
N LEU A 97 -23.26 -7.14 -1.09
CA LEU A 97 -22.47 -8.37 -1.20
C LEU A 97 -22.83 -9.20 -2.45
N GLN A 98 -24.12 -9.25 -2.81
CA GLN A 98 -24.56 -9.90 -4.04
C GLN A 98 -24.01 -9.18 -5.28
N ASP A 99 -23.98 -7.85 -5.27
CA ASP A 99 -23.44 -7.07 -6.39
C ASP A 99 -21.94 -7.26 -6.54
N LEU A 100 -21.18 -7.30 -5.44
CA LEU A 100 -19.76 -7.67 -5.46
C LEU A 100 -19.54 -9.04 -6.13
N GLN A 101 -20.35 -10.04 -5.79
CA GLN A 101 -20.29 -11.35 -6.44
C GLN A 101 -20.64 -11.30 -7.93
N LYS A 102 -21.66 -10.53 -8.32
CA LYS A 102 -22.07 -10.38 -9.73
C LYS A 102 -20.97 -9.73 -10.56
N VAL A 103 -20.31 -8.72 -10.01
CA VAL A 103 -19.15 -8.04 -10.63
C VAL A 103 -17.96 -8.97 -10.77
N GLY A 104 -17.86 -10.00 -9.91
CA GLY A 104 -16.80 -11.01 -9.99
C GLY A 104 -15.55 -10.62 -9.20
N VAL A 105 -15.69 -9.87 -8.12
CA VAL A 105 -14.58 -9.66 -7.19
C VAL A 105 -14.16 -11.01 -6.59
N THR A 106 -12.86 -11.20 -6.35
CA THR A 106 -12.32 -12.47 -5.86
C THR A 106 -12.68 -12.71 -4.40
N GLY A 107 -12.65 -11.65 -3.58
CA GLY A 107 -12.91 -11.77 -2.15
C GLY A 107 -13.18 -10.44 -1.47
N ILE A 108 -13.63 -10.53 -0.22
CA ILE A 108 -13.76 -9.39 0.68
C ILE A 108 -12.75 -9.47 1.83
N ILE A 109 -12.26 -8.32 2.27
CA ILE A 109 -11.45 -8.17 3.48
C ILE A 109 -12.37 -7.62 4.57
N VAL A 110 -12.73 -8.44 5.56
CA VAL A 110 -13.84 -8.19 6.49
C VAL A 110 -13.43 -8.35 7.95
N ALA A 111 -14.08 -7.61 8.85
CA ALA A 111 -13.84 -7.71 10.30
C ALA A 111 -15.07 -8.21 11.06
N ASP A 112 -16.26 -7.75 10.68
CA ASP A 112 -17.50 -7.99 11.42
C ASP A 112 -18.04 -9.44 11.22
N PRO A 113 -18.32 -10.20 12.30
CA PRO A 113 -18.85 -11.56 12.21
C PRO A 113 -20.17 -11.67 11.45
N LEU A 114 -21.05 -10.66 11.56
CA LEU A 114 -22.33 -10.69 10.86
C LEU A 114 -22.14 -10.49 9.35
N ILE A 115 -21.21 -9.64 8.94
CA ILE A 115 -20.85 -9.47 7.52
C ILE A 115 -20.24 -10.76 6.96
N ILE A 116 -19.39 -11.44 7.74
CA ILE A 116 -18.81 -12.75 7.38
C ILE A 116 -19.92 -13.77 7.10
N GLU A 117 -20.84 -13.96 8.04
CA GLU A 117 -21.93 -14.93 7.91
C GLU A 117 -22.90 -14.56 6.77
N THR A 118 -23.19 -13.27 6.62
CA THR A 118 -24.04 -12.77 5.53
C THR A 118 -23.41 -13.05 4.17
N CYS A 119 -22.11 -12.75 4.00
CA CYS A 119 -21.38 -13.00 2.76
C CYS A 119 -21.40 -14.49 2.38
N LYS A 120 -21.12 -15.39 3.35
CA LYS A 120 -21.19 -16.84 3.13
C LYS A 120 -22.57 -17.30 2.65
N LYS A 121 -23.64 -16.64 3.12
CA LYS A 121 -25.03 -16.96 2.75
C LYS A 121 -25.43 -16.41 1.37
N VAL A 122 -25.17 -15.12 1.10
CA VAL A 122 -25.71 -14.43 -0.09
C VAL A 122 -24.72 -14.34 -1.26
N ALA A 123 -23.43 -14.44 -0.97
CA ALA A 123 -22.33 -14.33 -1.93
C ALA A 123 -21.30 -15.47 -1.77
N PRO A 124 -21.72 -16.76 -1.80
CA PRO A 124 -20.87 -17.91 -1.45
C PRO A 124 -19.66 -18.13 -2.38
N LYS A 125 -19.57 -17.45 -3.52
CA LYS A 125 -18.41 -17.54 -4.43
C LYS A 125 -17.31 -16.53 -4.09
N VAL A 126 -17.58 -15.57 -3.21
CA VAL A 126 -16.64 -14.54 -2.80
C VAL A 126 -15.81 -15.07 -1.64
N GLU A 127 -14.48 -15.04 -1.78
CA GLU A 127 -13.59 -15.42 -0.69
C GLU A 127 -13.74 -14.48 0.50
N VAL A 128 -13.57 -15.01 1.71
CA VAL A 128 -13.66 -14.23 2.95
C VAL A 128 -12.30 -14.17 3.61
N HIS A 129 -11.71 -12.99 3.64
CA HIS A 129 -10.39 -12.72 4.21
C HIS A 129 -10.52 -11.91 5.50
N LEU A 130 -9.97 -12.40 6.61
CA LEU A 130 -10.07 -11.70 7.88
C LEU A 130 -9.18 -10.46 7.91
N SER A 131 -9.77 -9.29 8.10
CA SER A 131 -9.07 -8.02 8.24
C SER A 131 -8.18 -8.00 9.49
N THR A 132 -7.02 -7.32 9.37
CA THR A 132 -6.11 -6.99 10.50
C THR A 132 -6.83 -6.26 11.64
N GLN A 133 -8.01 -5.70 11.38
CA GLN A 133 -8.92 -5.15 12.40
C GLN A 133 -9.34 -6.18 13.44
N GLN A 134 -9.17 -7.49 13.24
CA GLN A 134 -9.35 -8.51 14.27
C GLN A 134 -8.13 -8.72 15.18
N SER A 135 -7.02 -8.02 14.91
CA SER A 135 -5.81 -8.03 15.75
C SER A 135 -5.29 -9.44 16.05
N LEU A 136 -5.16 -10.25 14.99
CA LEU A 136 -4.84 -11.67 15.10
C LEU A 136 -3.34 -11.89 15.37
N THR A 137 -3.01 -12.40 16.57
CA THR A 137 -1.62 -12.55 17.06
C THR A 137 -1.22 -13.94 17.52
N ASN A 138 -2.10 -14.94 17.47
CA ASN A 138 -1.76 -16.31 17.85
C ASN A 138 -2.42 -17.33 16.93
N TRP A 139 -1.81 -18.52 16.83
CA TRP A 139 -2.27 -19.56 15.93
C TRP A 139 -3.61 -20.19 16.35
N GLN A 140 -3.96 -20.17 17.64
CA GLN A 140 -5.25 -20.68 18.11
C GLN A 140 -6.41 -19.83 17.59
N ALA A 141 -6.25 -18.50 17.60
CA ALA A 141 -7.22 -17.58 17.02
C ALA A 141 -7.30 -17.74 15.49
N ILE A 142 -6.15 -17.94 14.82
CA ILE A 142 -6.14 -18.26 13.38
C ILE A 142 -6.93 -19.55 13.11
N LYS A 143 -6.71 -20.58 13.92
CA LYS A 143 -7.40 -21.87 13.80
C LYS A 143 -8.91 -21.72 13.99
N PHE A 144 -9.35 -20.91 14.96
CA PHE A 144 -10.76 -20.59 15.15
C PHE A 144 -11.38 -20.00 13.87
N TRP A 145 -10.76 -18.96 13.28
CA TRP A 145 -11.29 -18.37 12.06
C TRP A 145 -11.25 -19.30 10.84
N LYS A 146 -10.26 -20.21 10.77
CA LYS A 146 -10.26 -21.29 9.79
C LYS A 146 -11.47 -22.21 9.97
N GLU A 147 -11.77 -22.62 11.20
CA GLU A 147 -12.92 -23.48 11.52
C GLU A 147 -14.26 -22.79 11.21
N GLU A 148 -14.33 -21.46 11.32
CA GLU A 148 -15.45 -20.63 10.85
C GLU A 148 -15.55 -20.52 9.31
N GLY A 149 -14.61 -21.13 8.57
CA GLY A 149 -14.67 -21.25 7.11
C GLY A 149 -14.07 -20.08 6.34
N LEU A 150 -13.17 -19.30 6.95
CA LEU A 150 -12.44 -18.25 6.23
C LEU A 150 -11.34 -18.83 5.33
N HIS A 151 -11.01 -18.08 4.29
CA HIS A 151 -10.06 -18.50 3.26
C HIS A 151 -8.64 -18.00 3.55
N ARG A 152 -8.54 -16.79 4.12
CA ARG A 152 -7.29 -16.11 4.43
C ARG A 152 -7.45 -15.28 5.70
N VAL A 153 -6.36 -15.11 6.45
CA VAL A 153 -6.30 -14.19 7.58
C VAL A 153 -5.17 -13.19 7.42
N VAL A 154 -5.44 -11.93 7.76
CA VAL A 154 -4.42 -10.88 7.81
C VAL A 154 -3.94 -10.75 9.24
N LEU A 155 -2.63 -10.93 9.44
CA LEU A 155 -2.02 -10.83 10.78
C LEU A 155 -2.10 -9.41 11.33
N ALA A 156 -2.05 -9.32 12.66
CA ALA A 156 -1.78 -8.07 13.34
C ALA A 156 -0.38 -7.56 12.94
N ARG A 157 -0.19 -6.23 12.98
CA ARG A 157 1.08 -5.59 12.59
C ARG A 157 2.17 -5.70 13.65
N GLU A 158 1.79 -6.18 14.82
CA GLU A 158 2.65 -6.42 15.97
C GLU A 158 3.28 -7.83 15.95
N VAL A 159 2.89 -8.71 15.01
CA VAL A 159 3.41 -10.08 14.91
C VAL A 159 4.81 -10.09 14.30
N GLY A 160 5.78 -10.69 15.00
CA GLY A 160 7.15 -10.87 14.55
C GLY A 160 7.37 -12.11 13.66
N LEU A 161 8.55 -12.22 13.05
CA LEU A 161 8.87 -13.35 12.16
C LEU A 161 8.83 -14.71 12.86
N GLU A 162 9.34 -14.81 14.10
CA GLU A 162 9.35 -16.07 14.84
C GLU A 162 7.93 -16.58 15.13
N GLU A 163 7.03 -15.67 15.49
CA GLU A 163 5.61 -15.96 15.67
C GLU A 163 4.95 -16.39 14.36
N MET A 164 5.24 -15.71 13.24
CA MET A 164 4.75 -16.12 11.92
C MET A 164 5.18 -17.55 11.55
N LEU A 165 6.44 -17.90 11.83
CA LEU A 165 6.98 -19.24 11.59
C LEU A 165 6.30 -20.29 12.48
N GLU A 166 5.98 -19.96 13.73
CA GLU A 166 5.19 -20.83 14.59
C GLU A 166 3.77 -21.02 14.04
N MET A 167 3.10 -19.93 13.66
CA MET A 167 1.74 -19.97 13.11
C MET A 167 1.66 -20.86 11.87
N LYS A 168 2.57 -20.71 10.90
CA LYS A 168 2.60 -21.52 9.67
C LYS A 168 2.85 -23.02 9.91
N LYS A 169 3.42 -23.40 11.05
CA LYS A 169 3.56 -24.81 11.46
C LYS A 169 2.25 -25.38 12.03
N GLN A 170 1.44 -24.54 12.67
CA GLN A 170 0.25 -24.97 13.42
C GLN A 170 -1.04 -24.93 12.60
N VAL A 171 -1.10 -24.06 11.58
CA VAL A 171 -2.30 -23.85 10.78
C VAL A 171 -2.03 -24.00 9.28
N ASP A 172 -3.08 -24.40 8.56
CA ASP A 172 -3.06 -24.58 7.10
C ASP A 172 -4.20 -23.75 6.49
N ILE A 173 -4.09 -22.43 6.64
CA ILE A 173 -4.93 -21.39 6.04
C ILE A 173 -3.98 -20.35 5.45
N GLU A 174 -4.41 -19.62 4.43
CA GLU A 174 -3.59 -18.53 3.88
C GLU A 174 -3.36 -17.43 4.92
N ILE A 175 -2.11 -17.02 5.06
CA ILE A 175 -1.69 -15.93 5.94
C ILE A 175 -1.17 -14.76 5.10
N GLU A 176 -1.70 -13.59 5.39
CA GLU A 176 -1.30 -12.31 4.80
C GLU A 176 -0.59 -11.43 5.84
N ALA A 177 0.51 -10.80 5.44
CA ALA A 177 1.29 -9.89 6.28
C ALA A 177 1.55 -8.56 5.58
N PHE A 178 1.56 -7.47 6.35
CA PHE A 178 1.97 -6.17 5.82
C PHE A 178 3.49 -6.13 5.63
N ILE A 179 3.93 -5.58 4.50
CA ILE A 179 5.36 -5.44 4.17
C ILE A 179 5.80 -3.98 4.01
N HIS A 180 4.86 -3.06 3.80
CA HIS A 180 5.18 -1.67 3.51
C HIS A 180 4.02 -0.72 3.85
N GLY A 181 4.34 0.51 4.23
CA GLY A 181 3.38 1.62 4.37
C GLY A 181 3.09 2.03 5.81
N ALA A 182 2.07 2.85 6.02
CA ALA A 182 1.89 3.54 7.30
C ALA A 182 1.64 2.57 8.47
N MET A 183 2.36 2.77 9.58
CA MET A 183 2.13 2.06 10.85
C MET A 183 1.21 2.85 11.77
N CYS A 184 0.43 2.13 12.58
CA CYS A 184 -0.43 2.72 13.61
C CYS A 184 0.23 2.55 14.98
N ILE A 185 0.09 3.55 15.85
CA ILE A 185 0.45 3.41 17.27
C ILE A 185 -0.61 2.63 18.05
N SER A 186 -1.85 2.63 17.57
CA SER A 186 -2.93 1.83 18.14
C SER A 186 -2.88 0.42 17.62
N TYR A 187 -3.23 -0.53 18.49
CA TYR A 187 -3.14 -1.97 18.22
C TYR A 187 -3.87 -2.37 16.93
N SER A 188 -3.10 -2.68 15.88
CA SER A 188 -3.57 -2.97 14.52
C SER A 188 -4.67 -2.02 13.99
N GLY A 189 -4.56 -0.73 14.33
CA GLY A 189 -5.45 0.32 13.83
C GLY A 189 -6.73 0.55 14.62
N ARG A 190 -6.96 -0.16 15.75
CA ARG A 190 -8.11 0.06 16.63
C ARG A 190 -7.91 1.29 17.53
N CYS A 191 -8.25 2.48 17.04
CA CYS A 191 -7.85 3.74 17.68
C CYS A 191 -8.98 4.42 18.48
N VAL A 192 -9.02 4.20 19.79
CA VAL A 192 -9.95 4.94 20.67
C VAL A 192 -9.55 6.41 20.86
N LEU A 193 -8.26 6.72 20.71
CA LEU A 193 -7.73 8.08 20.85
C LEU A 193 -8.34 9.03 19.82
N SER A 194 -8.39 8.63 18.55
CA SER A 194 -9.02 9.42 17.48
C SER A 194 -10.50 9.72 17.80
N ASN A 195 -11.23 8.72 18.29
CA ASN A 195 -12.63 8.84 18.64
C ASN A 195 -12.81 9.87 19.77
N HIS A 196 -12.01 9.75 20.82
CA HIS A 196 -12.09 10.66 21.97
C HIS A 196 -11.75 12.11 21.58
N MET A 197 -10.69 12.31 20.80
CA MET A 197 -10.19 13.66 20.49
C MET A 197 -11.04 14.42 19.47
N THR A 198 -11.79 13.71 18.60
CA THR A 198 -12.48 14.37 17.47
C THR A 198 -13.94 13.98 17.30
N ALA A 199 -14.48 13.10 18.15
CA ALA A 199 -15.81 12.51 17.99
C ALA A 199 -16.04 11.84 16.61
N ARG A 200 -14.96 11.45 15.93
CA ARG A 200 -14.99 10.69 14.66
C ARG A 200 -14.57 9.26 14.91
N ASP A 201 -15.42 8.29 14.54
CA ASP A 201 -15.13 6.88 14.79
C ASP A 201 -14.11 6.30 13.81
N SER A 202 -12.88 6.10 14.27
CA SER A 202 -11.78 5.53 13.51
C SER A 202 -12.03 4.08 13.05
N ASN A 203 -12.83 3.31 13.77
CA ASN A 203 -13.20 1.93 13.42
C ASN A 203 -14.36 1.87 12.41
N ARG A 204 -14.83 3.03 11.95
CA ARG A 204 -15.76 3.24 10.83
C ARG A 204 -15.21 4.25 9.82
N GLY A 205 -13.88 4.38 9.77
CA GLY A 205 -13.15 5.19 8.79
C GLY A 205 -12.91 6.65 9.14
N GLY A 206 -13.28 7.07 10.35
CA GLY A 206 -13.10 8.43 10.88
C GLY A 206 -11.70 8.74 11.45
N CYS A 207 -10.65 7.99 11.11
CA CYS A 207 -9.31 8.23 11.66
C CYS A 207 -8.82 9.65 11.31
N CYS A 208 -8.59 10.47 12.34
CA CYS A 208 -8.12 11.86 12.20
C CYS A 208 -6.59 11.99 12.29
N GLN A 209 -5.88 10.86 12.40
CA GLN A 209 -4.42 10.80 12.59
C GLN A 209 -3.96 11.58 13.82
N SER A 210 -4.73 11.55 14.93
CA SER A 210 -4.39 12.25 16.18
C SER A 210 -3.01 11.86 16.72
N CYS A 211 -2.57 10.62 16.51
CA CYS A 211 -1.21 10.19 16.84
C CYS A 211 -0.09 11.00 16.16
N ARG A 212 -0.40 11.77 15.12
CA ARG A 212 0.54 12.62 14.37
C ARG A 212 0.46 14.09 14.78
N TRP A 213 -0.40 14.45 15.73
CA TRP A 213 -0.46 15.81 16.25
C TRP A 213 0.73 16.09 17.18
N ASP A 214 1.00 17.37 17.37
CA ASP A 214 1.97 17.83 18.35
C ASP A 214 1.32 17.89 19.73
N TYR A 215 2.00 17.30 20.71
CA TYR A 215 1.58 17.24 22.09
C TYR A 215 2.62 17.89 22.99
N HIS A 216 2.14 18.63 23.98
CA HIS A 216 2.93 19.07 25.12
C HIS A 216 2.76 18.06 26.26
N LEU A 217 3.88 17.66 26.86
CA LEU A 217 3.89 16.72 27.98
C LEU A 217 4.01 17.48 29.29
N TYR A 218 3.19 17.10 30.28
CA TYR A 218 3.19 17.65 31.62
C TYR A 218 3.32 16.53 32.64
N GLU A 219 4.07 16.77 33.70
CA GLU A 219 4.16 15.91 34.88
C GLU A 219 3.13 16.36 35.92
N HIS A 220 2.30 15.43 36.37
CA HIS A 220 1.39 15.66 37.49
C HIS A 220 2.11 15.39 38.80
N MET A 221 2.33 16.46 39.58
CA MET A 221 3.06 16.39 40.85
C MET A 221 2.20 15.87 42.01
N ASP A 222 0.86 16.00 41.93
CA ASP A 222 -0.08 15.47 42.92
C ASP A 222 -1.48 15.28 42.30
N GLN A 223 -2.26 14.28 42.74
CA GLN A 223 -3.59 13.99 42.16
C GLN A 223 -4.64 15.06 42.48
N GLU A 224 -4.42 15.86 43.54
CA GLU A 224 -5.36 16.89 44.01
C GLU A 224 -4.97 18.32 43.59
N SER A 225 -3.77 18.53 43.07
CA SER A 225 -3.28 19.86 42.68
C SER A 225 -3.29 20.02 41.15
N PHE A 226 -3.89 21.11 40.66
CA PHE A 226 -3.81 21.52 39.25
C PHE A 226 -2.43 22.07 38.85
N ASN A 227 -1.38 21.85 39.66
CA ASN A 227 -0.03 22.27 39.30
C ASN A 227 0.59 21.23 38.37
N GLU A 228 0.68 21.59 37.10
CA GLU A 228 1.32 20.82 36.05
C GLU A 228 2.73 21.35 35.81
N ASN A 229 3.74 20.48 35.87
CA ASN A 229 5.11 20.85 35.53
C ASN A 229 5.38 20.48 34.06
N PRO A 230 5.68 21.43 33.16
CA PRO A 230 5.96 21.11 31.76
C PRO A 230 7.24 20.25 31.66
N LEU A 231 7.15 19.14 30.91
CA LEU A 231 8.28 18.28 30.57
C LEU A 231 8.95 18.68 29.25
N TYR A 232 8.70 19.91 28.79
CA TYR A 232 9.24 20.46 27.56
C TYR A 232 9.76 21.88 27.79
N THR A 233 10.70 22.29 26.95
CA THR A 233 11.17 23.67 26.82
C THR A 233 10.87 24.16 25.41
N GLU A 234 11.00 25.46 25.14
CA GLU A 234 10.84 25.99 23.77
C GLU A 234 11.84 25.42 22.77
N GLU A 235 12.96 24.85 23.23
CA GLU A 235 13.97 24.21 22.39
C GLU A 235 13.66 22.74 22.10
N HIS A 236 12.71 22.12 22.82
CA HIS A 236 12.35 20.73 22.61
C HIS A 236 11.39 20.58 21.43
N LEU A 237 11.66 19.57 20.61
CA LEU A 237 10.73 19.12 19.59
C LEU A 237 9.41 18.68 20.24
N PRO A 238 8.25 19.06 19.67
CA PRO A 238 6.96 18.60 20.17
C PRO A 238 6.88 17.06 20.21
N PHE A 239 6.21 16.55 21.24
CA PHE A 239 6.01 15.11 21.34
C PHE A 239 4.96 14.67 20.31
N SER A 240 5.20 13.53 19.67
CA SER A 240 4.23 12.89 18.79
C SER A 240 4.24 11.38 19.03
N MET A 241 3.10 10.74 18.78
CA MET A 241 2.92 9.29 18.92
C MET A 241 3.00 8.62 17.54
N SER A 242 3.81 9.16 16.65
CA SER A 242 3.83 8.77 15.24
C SER A 242 4.95 7.76 14.98
N PRO A 243 4.64 6.48 14.72
CA PRO A 243 5.67 5.53 14.32
C PRO A 243 6.19 5.83 12.91
N LYS A 244 7.43 5.41 12.64
CA LYS A 244 7.97 5.30 11.28
C LYS A 244 7.10 4.36 10.44
N ASP A 245 7.09 4.58 9.13
CA ASP A 245 6.36 3.70 8.21
C ASP A 245 7.06 2.33 8.12
N LEU A 246 6.29 1.26 7.86
CA LEU A 246 6.83 -0.09 7.71
C LEU A 246 7.62 -0.20 6.39
N ASN A 247 8.77 -0.84 6.43
CA ASN A 247 9.50 -1.28 5.25
C ASN A 247 10.22 -2.61 5.52
N LEU A 248 9.70 -3.69 4.93
CA LEU A 248 10.26 -5.04 5.02
C LEU A 248 10.93 -5.50 3.73
N LEU A 249 11.46 -4.59 2.91
CA LEU A 249 12.13 -4.96 1.65
C LEU A 249 13.25 -5.99 1.87
N GLU A 250 14.06 -5.80 2.91
CA GLU A 250 15.14 -6.73 3.28
C GLU A 250 14.62 -8.04 3.88
N GLY A 251 13.39 -8.02 4.43
CA GLY A 251 12.72 -9.16 5.03
C GLY A 251 12.01 -10.08 4.03
N ILE A 252 11.89 -9.67 2.76
CA ILE A 252 11.18 -10.44 1.72
C ILE A 252 11.65 -11.89 1.60
N PRO A 253 12.97 -12.20 1.54
CA PRO A 253 13.46 -13.58 1.58
C PRO A 253 12.87 -14.39 2.74
N LYS A 254 12.94 -13.84 3.97
CA LYS A 254 12.48 -14.53 5.18
C LYS A 254 10.96 -14.77 5.16
N LEU A 255 10.18 -13.81 4.68
CA LEU A 255 8.73 -13.94 4.54
C LEU A 255 8.33 -15.02 3.52
N ILE A 256 9.05 -15.09 2.40
CA ILE A 256 8.83 -16.14 1.38
C ILE A 256 9.18 -17.52 1.96
N GLU A 257 10.32 -17.65 2.63
CA GLU A 257 10.74 -18.91 3.26
C GLU A 257 9.82 -19.33 4.41
N ALA A 258 9.26 -18.37 5.15
CA ALA A 258 8.24 -18.63 6.16
C ALA A 258 6.93 -19.16 5.55
N GLY A 259 6.73 -19.02 4.24
CA GLY A 259 5.53 -19.46 3.54
C GLY A 259 4.34 -18.53 3.74
N ILE A 260 4.59 -17.23 3.94
CA ILE A 260 3.53 -16.21 3.91
C ILE A 260 2.91 -16.19 2.51
N ASP A 261 1.58 -16.20 2.45
CA ASP A 261 0.84 -16.43 1.20
C ASP A 261 0.57 -15.12 0.44
N SER A 262 0.40 -14.01 1.16
CA SER A 262 0.16 -12.67 0.58
C SER A 262 0.98 -11.60 1.30
N LEU A 263 1.67 -10.76 0.51
CA LEU A 263 2.50 -9.64 0.95
C LEU A 263 1.78 -8.33 0.64
N LYS A 264 1.30 -7.67 1.68
CA LYS A 264 0.40 -6.52 1.56
C LYS A 264 1.09 -5.18 1.76
N VAL A 265 0.80 -4.25 0.85
CA VAL A 265 1.19 -2.85 0.97
C VAL A 265 0.04 -2.02 1.54
N GLU A 266 0.32 -1.10 2.46
CA GLU A 266 -0.64 -0.07 2.90
C GLU A 266 -0.47 1.20 2.06
N GLY A 267 -1.58 1.88 1.75
CA GLY A 267 -1.51 3.17 1.06
C GLY A 267 -2.65 3.49 0.10
N ARG A 268 -3.91 3.13 0.39
CA ARG A 268 -5.05 3.42 -0.52
C ARG A 268 -5.20 4.90 -0.89
N MET A 269 -4.76 5.81 -0.02
CA MET A 269 -4.79 7.26 -0.24
C MET A 269 -3.52 7.81 -0.89
N LYS A 270 -2.54 6.97 -1.23
CA LYS A 270 -1.28 7.39 -1.83
C LYS A 270 -1.45 7.66 -3.34
N SER A 271 -0.49 8.38 -3.92
CA SER A 271 -0.49 8.74 -5.34
C SER A 271 -0.19 7.54 -6.24
N ILE A 272 -0.49 7.68 -7.54
CA ILE A 272 -0.11 6.66 -8.54
C ILE A 272 1.41 6.48 -8.63
N HIS A 273 2.21 7.52 -8.38
CA HIS A 273 3.67 7.41 -8.29
C HIS A 273 4.10 6.49 -7.14
N TYR A 274 3.49 6.62 -5.96
CA TYR A 274 3.78 5.72 -4.84
C TYR A 274 3.42 4.27 -5.20
N VAL A 275 2.22 4.05 -5.73
CA VAL A 275 1.75 2.72 -6.13
C VAL A 275 2.68 2.10 -7.16
N ALA A 276 3.04 2.84 -8.21
CA ALA A 276 3.95 2.40 -9.25
C ALA A 276 5.34 2.02 -8.70
N THR A 277 5.98 2.92 -7.95
CA THR A 277 7.33 2.72 -7.41
C THR A 277 7.39 1.54 -6.44
N VAL A 278 6.47 1.49 -5.47
CA VAL A 278 6.45 0.42 -4.46
C VAL A 278 6.16 -0.93 -5.13
N THR A 279 5.17 -1.00 -6.03
CA THR A 279 4.84 -2.25 -6.74
C THR A 279 6.02 -2.75 -7.55
N SER A 280 6.64 -1.90 -8.36
CA SER A 280 7.80 -2.27 -9.18
C SER A 280 8.97 -2.78 -8.35
N VAL A 281 9.30 -2.11 -7.23
CA VAL A 281 10.41 -2.54 -6.39
C VAL A 281 10.12 -3.90 -5.76
N TYR A 282 8.97 -4.08 -5.11
CA TYR A 282 8.65 -5.37 -4.47
C TYR A 282 8.50 -6.50 -5.49
N ARG A 283 7.88 -6.24 -6.65
CA ARG A 283 7.78 -7.23 -7.74
C ARG A 283 9.16 -7.71 -8.17
N LYS A 284 10.10 -6.79 -8.43
CA LYS A 284 11.49 -7.09 -8.81
C LYS A 284 12.19 -7.91 -7.72
N VAL A 285 12.10 -7.51 -6.45
CA VAL A 285 12.75 -8.24 -5.36
C VAL A 285 12.21 -9.65 -5.21
N ILE A 286 10.88 -9.81 -5.22
CA ILE A 286 10.25 -11.13 -5.12
C ILE A 286 10.65 -12.00 -6.31
N ASP A 287 10.65 -11.47 -7.54
CA ASP A 287 10.99 -12.24 -8.74
C ASP A 287 12.44 -12.70 -8.75
N VAL A 288 13.37 -11.79 -8.45
CA VAL A 288 14.79 -12.09 -8.40
C VAL A 288 15.08 -13.12 -7.30
N TYR A 289 14.47 -12.97 -6.12
CA TYR A 289 14.62 -13.95 -5.04
C TYR A 289 14.04 -15.31 -5.46
N CYS A 290 12.83 -15.36 -5.99
CA CYS A 290 12.18 -16.61 -6.38
C CYS A 290 12.96 -17.37 -7.46
N ALA A 291 13.61 -16.66 -8.38
CA ALA A 291 14.37 -17.25 -9.47
C ALA A 291 15.75 -17.80 -9.05
N ASP A 292 16.36 -17.27 -7.99
CA ASP A 292 17.70 -17.69 -7.51
C ASP A 292 17.92 -17.36 -6.01
N PRO A 293 17.26 -18.08 -5.09
CA PRO A 293 17.37 -17.78 -3.66
C PRO A 293 18.79 -17.86 -3.13
N ASP A 294 19.57 -18.84 -3.61
CA ASP A 294 20.89 -19.18 -3.08
C ASP A 294 21.96 -18.15 -3.48
N ASN A 295 21.73 -17.37 -4.55
CA ASN A 295 22.63 -16.30 -5.00
C ASN A 295 22.02 -14.90 -4.88
N PHE A 296 20.87 -14.78 -4.23
CA PHE A 296 20.18 -13.50 -4.08
C PHE A 296 21.04 -12.50 -3.31
N LYS A 297 21.12 -11.27 -3.85
CA LYS A 297 21.72 -10.13 -3.18
C LYS A 297 20.78 -8.95 -3.34
N LEU A 298 20.49 -8.28 -2.22
CA LEU A 298 19.70 -7.07 -2.24
C LEU A 298 20.50 -5.96 -2.94
N ASP A 299 19.95 -5.39 -4.01
CA ASP A 299 20.55 -4.22 -4.68
C ASP A 299 20.19 -2.95 -3.89
N PRO A 300 21.18 -2.19 -3.38
CA PRO A 300 20.94 -0.91 -2.70
C PRO A 300 20.12 0.09 -3.54
N LYS A 301 20.13 -0.05 -4.87
CA LYS A 301 19.29 0.77 -5.76
C LYS A 301 17.80 0.61 -5.51
N TRP A 302 17.34 -0.55 -5.05
CA TRP A 302 15.93 -0.78 -4.72
C TRP A 302 15.48 0.02 -3.49
N ILE A 303 16.35 0.13 -2.49
CA ILE A 303 16.11 0.99 -1.32
C ILE A 303 16.09 2.46 -1.77
N ALA A 304 17.08 2.87 -2.57
CA ALA A 304 17.14 4.22 -3.11
C ALA A 304 15.92 4.58 -3.98
N GLU A 305 15.33 3.60 -4.67
CA GLU A 305 14.15 3.76 -5.50
C GLU A 305 12.88 3.97 -4.66
N LEU A 306 12.68 3.18 -3.59
CA LEU A 306 11.57 3.40 -2.64
C LEU A 306 11.65 4.79 -2.00
N ASP A 307 12.87 5.25 -1.69
CA ASP A 307 13.14 6.56 -1.12
C ASP A 307 12.65 7.73 -1.97
N LYS A 308 12.50 7.54 -3.30
CA LYS A 308 12.01 8.59 -4.21
C LYS A 308 10.52 8.88 -4.06
N CYS A 309 9.75 7.95 -3.46
CA CYS A 309 8.32 8.14 -3.17
C CYS A 309 8.02 8.23 -1.67
N ALA A 310 9.02 8.04 -0.80
CA ALA A 310 8.88 8.08 0.64
C ALA A 310 8.84 9.54 1.14
N ASN A 311 7.86 9.84 1.99
CA ASN A 311 7.73 11.14 2.66
C ASN A 311 7.94 11.05 4.19
N ARG A 312 8.30 9.87 4.68
CA ARG A 312 8.47 9.53 6.09
C ARG A 312 9.61 8.55 6.22
N ASP A 313 10.32 8.59 7.34
CA ASP A 313 11.32 7.57 7.65
C ASP A 313 10.63 6.22 7.85
N THR A 314 11.34 5.15 7.51
CA THR A 314 10.84 3.78 7.63
C THR A 314 11.58 2.98 8.69
N ALA A 315 10.95 1.90 9.16
CA ALA A 315 11.57 0.92 10.05
C ALA A 315 11.00 -0.49 9.79
N GLN A 316 11.69 -1.50 10.31
CA GLN A 316 11.22 -2.89 10.27
C GLN A 316 10.21 -3.20 11.38
N SER A 317 10.09 -2.34 12.40
CA SER A 317 9.12 -2.48 13.48
C SER A 317 9.27 -3.82 14.21
N PHE A 318 8.16 -4.53 14.45
CA PHE A 318 8.12 -5.78 15.19
C PHE A 318 8.79 -6.96 14.46
N PHE A 319 9.11 -6.84 13.17
CA PHE A 319 9.45 -7.98 12.32
C PHE A 319 10.66 -8.80 12.81
N GLU A 320 11.77 -8.16 13.19
CA GLU A 320 12.99 -8.84 13.66
C GLU A 320 13.18 -8.80 15.18
N ASN A 321 12.59 -7.82 15.88
CA ASN A 321 13.03 -7.44 17.23
C ASN A 321 11.95 -7.57 18.32
N ASP A 322 10.79 -8.18 18.05
CA ASP A 322 9.61 -8.34 18.94
C ASP A 322 9.03 -7.07 19.56
N THR A 323 9.79 -5.98 19.70
CA THR A 323 9.40 -4.74 20.35
C THR A 323 10.17 -3.56 19.74
N PRO A 324 9.49 -2.67 19.01
CA PRO A 324 10.07 -1.43 18.49
C PRO A 324 10.55 -0.52 19.63
N THR A 325 11.63 0.22 19.36
CA THR A 325 12.17 1.19 20.34
C THR A 325 11.75 2.62 20.00
N TYR A 326 12.08 3.57 20.89
CA TYR A 326 11.86 5.00 20.65
C TYR A 326 12.55 5.52 19.35
N LYS A 327 13.57 4.80 18.84
CA LYS A 327 14.26 5.15 17.58
C LYS A 327 13.40 4.93 16.33
N GLU A 328 12.30 4.19 16.48
CA GLU A 328 11.33 3.90 15.43
C GLU A 328 10.08 4.78 15.53
N GLN A 329 10.11 5.78 16.41
CA GLN A 329 9.12 6.83 16.52
C GLN A 329 9.64 8.12 15.85
N LEU A 330 8.71 8.96 15.42
CA LEU A 330 8.97 10.29 14.87
C LEU A 330 8.57 11.34 15.91
N PHE A 331 9.52 12.14 16.39
CA PHE A 331 9.29 13.24 17.33
C PHE A 331 9.52 14.59 16.62
N GLY A 332 8.60 15.54 16.79
CA GLY A 332 8.65 16.91 16.24
C GLY A 332 8.97 17.04 14.75
N ARG A 333 8.68 16.02 13.94
CA ARG A 333 8.79 16.05 12.48
C ARG A 333 7.42 15.77 11.88
N ILE A 334 6.49 16.73 11.98
CA ILE A 334 5.23 16.67 11.22
C ILE A 334 5.54 16.66 9.73
N ASP A 335 6.53 17.47 9.33
CA ASP A 335 7.16 17.40 8.01
C ASP A 335 8.18 16.27 8.04
N GLY A 336 7.80 15.08 7.59
CA GLY A 336 8.72 13.95 7.46
C GLY A 336 9.89 14.22 6.50
N LYS A 337 10.51 13.15 6.00
CA LYS A 337 11.48 13.25 4.90
C LYS A 337 10.80 13.98 3.73
N LYS A 338 11.31 15.15 3.31
CA LYS A 338 10.81 15.79 2.08
C LYS A 338 11.02 14.81 0.93
N THR A 339 9.99 14.62 0.10
CA THR A 339 10.11 13.78 -1.09
C THR A 339 11.20 14.36 -1.96
N THR A 340 12.17 13.51 -2.33
CA THR A 340 13.29 13.92 -3.19
C THR A 340 12.86 14.04 -4.65
N TYR A 341 11.67 13.56 -5.01
CA TYR A 341 11.14 13.62 -6.37
C TYR A 341 9.67 14.02 -6.38
N ASP A 342 9.32 14.89 -7.33
CA ASP A 342 7.96 15.22 -7.70
C ASP A 342 7.51 14.36 -8.89
N PHE A 343 6.31 13.80 -8.81
CA PHE A 343 5.69 13.08 -9.93
C PHE A 343 5.24 14.07 -11.01
N ALA A 344 6.05 14.25 -12.05
CA ALA A 344 5.92 15.33 -13.01
C ALA A 344 4.95 15.01 -14.16
N GLY A 345 4.81 13.74 -14.57
CA GLY A 345 3.83 13.38 -15.59
C GLY A 345 3.67 11.89 -15.88
N LEU A 346 2.63 11.58 -16.64
CA LEU A 346 2.23 10.24 -17.06
C LEU A 346 2.27 10.13 -18.58
N VAL A 347 2.95 9.13 -19.12
CA VAL A 347 3.00 8.89 -20.57
C VAL A 347 1.66 8.35 -21.04
N LEU A 348 1.05 9.06 -21.99
CA LEU A 348 -0.17 8.62 -22.66
C LEU A 348 0.15 7.87 -23.97
N ASN A 349 1.14 8.36 -24.71
CA ASN A 349 1.55 7.79 -25.99
C ASN A 349 3.00 8.16 -26.32
N TYR A 350 3.62 7.42 -27.23
CA TYR A 350 4.95 7.71 -27.78
C TYR A 350 5.00 7.36 -29.26
N ASP A 351 5.45 8.31 -30.09
CA ASP A 351 5.67 8.08 -31.51
C ASP A 351 7.14 7.77 -31.77
N GLU A 352 7.42 6.52 -32.14
CA GLU A 352 8.77 6.03 -32.37
C GLU A 352 9.45 6.68 -33.59
N LYS A 353 8.70 7.14 -34.60
CA LYS A 353 9.26 7.75 -35.81
C LYS A 353 9.71 9.18 -35.54
N THR A 354 8.87 9.95 -34.87
CA THR A 354 9.15 11.36 -34.57
C THR A 354 9.92 11.55 -33.28
N LYS A 355 10.00 10.51 -32.44
CA LYS A 355 10.59 10.54 -31.09
C LYS A 355 9.85 11.50 -30.16
N ILE A 356 8.55 11.67 -30.36
CA ILE A 356 7.71 12.59 -29.58
C ILE A 356 6.92 11.79 -28.53
N VAL A 357 7.05 12.18 -27.26
CA VAL A 357 6.17 11.69 -26.19
C VAL A 357 4.93 12.58 -26.10
N THR A 358 3.78 11.98 -25.85
CA THR A 358 2.57 12.68 -25.40
C THR A 358 2.40 12.37 -23.92
N LEU A 359 2.51 13.39 -23.08
CA LEU A 359 2.58 13.28 -21.62
C LEU A 359 1.44 14.08 -20.99
N GLN A 360 0.73 13.48 -20.05
CA GLN A 360 -0.17 14.21 -19.17
C GLN A 360 0.62 14.80 -18.00
N GLN A 361 0.61 16.12 -17.88
CA GLN A 361 1.26 16.85 -16.80
C GLN A 361 0.58 16.55 -15.46
N ARG A 362 1.42 16.38 -14.42
CA ARG A 362 0.98 16.13 -13.05
C ARG A 362 1.55 17.12 -12.05
N ASN A 363 2.80 17.52 -12.25
CA ASN A 363 3.44 18.60 -11.50
C ASN A 363 4.27 19.50 -12.43
N TYR A 364 4.68 20.64 -11.88
CA TYR A 364 5.43 21.64 -12.61
C TYR A 364 6.77 21.10 -13.17
N PHE A 365 7.01 21.30 -14.47
CA PHE A 365 8.32 21.15 -15.10
C PHE A 365 8.46 22.11 -16.29
N LYS A 366 9.68 22.40 -16.71
CA LYS A 366 9.97 23.31 -17.83
C LYS A 366 11.13 22.82 -18.69
N PRO A 367 11.29 23.35 -19.92
CA PRO A 367 12.53 23.18 -20.68
C PRO A 367 13.77 23.48 -19.84
N GLY A 368 14.79 22.62 -19.94
CA GLY A 368 16.02 22.64 -19.16
C GLY A 368 15.95 21.90 -17.82
N ASP A 369 14.77 21.47 -17.35
CA ASP A 369 14.69 20.62 -16.15
C ASP A 369 15.24 19.22 -16.45
N LYS A 370 15.96 18.63 -15.48
CA LYS A 370 16.34 17.21 -15.52
C LYS A 370 15.23 16.34 -14.95
N VAL A 371 14.78 15.36 -15.73
CA VAL A 371 13.68 14.47 -15.37
C VAL A 371 14.08 13.01 -15.58
N GLU A 372 13.54 12.11 -14.77
CA GLU A 372 13.74 10.67 -14.85
C GLU A 372 12.45 9.99 -15.31
N PHE A 373 12.55 9.13 -16.32
CA PHE A 373 11.49 8.21 -16.73
C PHE A 373 11.70 6.84 -16.11
N PHE A 374 10.60 6.20 -15.69
CA PHE A 374 10.60 4.84 -15.17
C PHE A 374 9.29 4.12 -15.54
N GLY A 375 9.33 2.79 -15.58
CA GLY A 375 8.18 1.95 -15.89
C GLY A 375 8.56 0.47 -16.03
N PRO A 376 7.59 -0.44 -16.18
CA PRO A 376 7.84 -1.88 -16.27
C PRO A 376 8.64 -2.30 -17.51
N GLU A 377 8.49 -1.58 -18.62
CA GLU A 377 9.09 -1.92 -19.92
C GLU A 377 10.49 -1.33 -20.14
N ILE A 378 10.93 -0.44 -19.24
CA ILE A 378 12.15 0.35 -19.43
C ILE A 378 13.06 0.27 -18.21
N GLU A 379 14.36 0.36 -18.46
CA GLU A 379 15.31 0.76 -17.43
C GLU A 379 15.18 2.26 -17.17
N ASN A 380 15.28 2.67 -15.91
CA ASN A 380 15.18 4.08 -15.57
C ASN A 380 16.24 4.90 -16.30
N PHE A 381 15.85 6.05 -16.83
CA PHE A 381 16.80 6.96 -17.47
C PHE A 381 16.44 8.43 -17.28
N GLU A 382 17.47 9.26 -17.27
CA GLU A 382 17.32 10.71 -17.18
C GLU A 382 17.45 11.37 -18.55
N ILE A 383 16.72 12.47 -18.72
CA ILE A 383 16.88 13.42 -19.83
C ILE A 383 16.84 14.85 -19.30
N GLU A 384 17.33 15.77 -20.12
CA GLU A 384 17.00 17.20 -19.99
C GLU A 384 15.78 17.49 -20.89
N VAL A 385 14.75 18.12 -20.33
CA VAL A 385 13.54 18.44 -21.09
C VAL A 385 13.86 19.51 -22.13
N GLY A 386 13.62 19.21 -23.41
CA GLY A 386 13.77 20.17 -24.51
C GLY A 386 12.58 21.14 -24.63
N GLU A 387 12.32 21.60 -25.85
CA GLU A 387 11.11 22.37 -26.15
C GLU A 387 9.86 21.54 -25.85
N VAL A 388 8.88 22.17 -25.20
CA VAL A 388 7.60 21.57 -24.81
C VAL A 388 6.50 22.34 -25.50
N TRP A 389 5.52 21.65 -26.06
CA TRP A 389 4.35 22.28 -26.69
C TRP A 389 3.05 21.65 -26.19
N ASP A 390 1.99 22.44 -26.22
CA ASP A 390 0.64 21.98 -25.89
C ASP A 390 0.15 20.98 -26.95
N ALA A 391 -0.45 19.87 -26.52
CA ALA A 391 -0.87 18.82 -27.44
C ALA A 391 -2.10 19.19 -28.27
N GLU A 392 -2.92 20.13 -27.82
CA GLU A 392 -4.14 20.61 -28.47
C GLU A 392 -3.85 21.81 -29.38
N THR A 393 -3.17 22.84 -28.86
CA THR A 393 -2.91 24.08 -29.61
C THR A 393 -1.66 24.02 -30.49
N ASN A 394 -0.72 23.10 -30.19
CA ASN A 394 0.63 23.07 -30.74
C ASN A 394 1.43 24.36 -30.52
N GLU A 395 1.07 25.16 -29.51
CA GLU A 395 1.84 26.33 -29.11
C GLU A 395 2.98 25.92 -28.18
N ASP A 396 4.12 26.58 -28.32
CA ASP A 396 5.27 26.39 -27.43
C ASP A 396 4.94 26.85 -26.00
N LEU A 397 5.38 26.06 -25.03
CA LEU A 397 5.19 26.31 -23.60
C LEU A 397 6.53 26.63 -22.95
N ASP A 398 6.57 27.75 -22.21
CA ASP A 398 7.72 28.11 -21.37
C ASP A 398 7.81 27.23 -20.11
N ALA A 399 6.69 26.64 -19.66
CA ALA A 399 6.63 25.59 -18.65
C ALA A 399 5.27 24.87 -18.65
N ALA A 400 5.29 23.58 -18.31
CA ALA A 400 4.09 22.78 -18.07
C ALA A 400 3.62 22.98 -16.61
N ARG A 401 2.64 23.87 -16.41
CA ARG A 401 2.20 24.34 -15.07
C ARG A 401 0.71 24.12 -14.78
N HIS A 402 -0.02 23.46 -15.67
CA HIS A 402 -1.45 23.22 -15.54
C HIS A 402 -1.71 21.71 -15.31
N PRO A 403 -2.23 21.31 -14.14
CA PRO A 403 -2.60 19.93 -13.84
C PRO A 403 -3.44 19.30 -14.94
N LEU A 404 -3.08 18.08 -15.35
CA LEU A 404 -3.75 17.28 -16.39
C LEU A 404 -3.61 17.81 -17.83
N GLN A 405 -2.90 18.92 -18.04
CA GLN A 405 -2.59 19.41 -19.39
C GLN A 405 -1.80 18.35 -20.16
N ILE A 406 -2.20 18.10 -21.40
CA ILE A 406 -1.48 17.18 -22.28
C ILE A 406 -0.43 17.98 -23.04
N VAL A 407 0.82 17.59 -22.87
CA VAL A 407 1.97 18.23 -23.51
C VAL A 407 2.76 17.22 -24.32
N LYS A 408 3.56 17.73 -25.25
CA LYS A 408 4.44 16.94 -26.10
C LYS A 408 5.84 17.52 -26.10
N PHE A 409 6.83 16.65 -26.18
CA PHE A 409 8.24 17.01 -26.33
C PHE A 409 9.03 15.83 -26.87
N LYS A 410 10.28 16.07 -27.28
CA LYS A 410 11.15 15.05 -27.85
C LYS A 410 11.83 14.20 -26.78
N VAL A 411 11.79 12.88 -26.93
CA VAL A 411 12.53 11.89 -26.12
C VAL A 411 13.10 10.81 -27.04
N ASP A 412 14.42 10.74 -27.14
CA ASP A 412 15.08 9.83 -28.10
C ASP A 412 14.98 8.34 -27.73
N LYS A 413 14.75 8.04 -26.44
CA LYS A 413 14.52 6.68 -25.94
C LYS A 413 13.05 6.29 -26.04
N PRO A 414 12.74 5.02 -26.35
CA PRO A 414 11.37 4.55 -26.41
C PRO A 414 10.67 4.65 -25.05
N LEU A 415 9.40 5.03 -25.08
CA LEU A 415 8.51 5.10 -23.93
C LEU A 415 7.21 4.37 -24.25
N PHE A 416 6.52 3.91 -23.20
CA PHE A 416 5.27 3.17 -23.30
C PHE A 416 4.16 3.87 -22.51
N PRO A 417 2.89 3.72 -22.90
CA PRO A 417 1.77 4.20 -22.10
C PRO A 417 1.89 3.71 -20.64
N ASN A 418 1.57 4.59 -19.69
CA ASN A 418 1.72 4.39 -18.24
C ASN A 418 3.16 4.41 -17.69
N ASN A 419 4.19 4.57 -18.52
CA ASN A 419 5.49 5.01 -17.99
C ASN A 419 5.33 6.37 -17.32
N MET A 420 6.09 6.62 -16.29
CA MET A 420 5.97 7.81 -15.45
C MET A 420 7.24 8.64 -15.53
N MET A 421 7.05 9.95 -15.43
CA MET A 421 8.12 10.94 -15.37
C MET A 421 8.12 11.58 -13.99
N ARG A 422 9.30 11.69 -13.38
CA ARG A 422 9.50 12.39 -12.12
C ARG A 422 10.68 13.34 -12.20
N LYS A 423 10.66 14.37 -11.35
CA LYS A 423 11.67 15.42 -11.30
C LYS A 423 12.28 15.49 -9.91
N GLY A 424 13.61 15.51 -9.82
CA GLY A 424 14.29 15.70 -8.54
C GLY A 424 13.95 17.07 -7.94
N VAL A 425 13.58 17.08 -6.66
CA VAL A 425 13.33 18.30 -5.87
C VAL A 425 14.68 18.74 -5.31
N GLN A 426 15.15 19.93 -5.72
CA GLN A 426 16.38 20.53 -5.20
C GLN A 426 16.20 21.13 -3.82
#